data_AF-A0A800EV50-F1
#
_entry.id   AF-A0A800EV50-F1
#
_cell.length_a   1.000
_cell.length_b   1.000
_cell.length_c   1.000
_cell.angle_alpha   90.00
_cell.angle_beta   90.00
_cell.angle_gamma   90.00
#
_symmetry.space_group_name_H-M   'P 1'
#
loop_
_entity.id
_entity.type
_entity.pdbx_description
1 polymer ?
#
loop_
_entity_poly.entity_id
_entity_poly.type
_entity_poly.pdbx_seq_one_letter_code
_entity_poly.pdbx_strand_id
1 'polypeptide(L)'
;MRAFTAHLHRFAAGQALLAFVFMTAIGLAGLLLFGRLGRVEALLVLLASATACTSAPAGIAMVSSNFLVREPSRDMLFFAASVDGIVGIILLQLIYAGYHPADALGPLGELPALVWTLLAVSIGVLCGIIFVWLTRRRTNVEELVLFIMGIAAFTAGAALQLRLSPLFVSVTMGAVVAHLVPDPRRVLRVLAKWEKPSCVIMLILAGALVGFPTLWIIPLALLYTVLRGCAKVAGASAMVRIETPPFPTPRFLGLGLIPQGGISLVMALSALLTFYGLELGGVDVSQALFSVVILGVVLSELVGPKLTTATLRTAGEISSLVEKALALGDDKSARAEAARYTPQMPDAEMPDNGEGGDEGTRTSDS
;
A
#
# COMPACT_ATOMS: atom_id res chain seq x y z
N MET A 1 2.98 13.31 21.21
CA MET A 1 3.45 13.11 19.80
C MET A 1 3.92 11.68 19.52
N ARG A 2 4.86 11.08 20.28
CA ARG A 2 5.34 9.70 20.03
C ARG A 2 4.28 8.59 20.15
N ALA A 3 3.35 8.71 21.11
CA ALA A 3 2.25 7.75 21.27
C ALA A 3 1.29 7.78 20.06
N PHE A 4 0.92 8.96 19.58
CA PHE A 4 0.07 9.16 18.40
C PHE A 4 0.65 8.50 17.14
N THR A 5 1.96 8.65 16.92
CA THR A 5 2.66 8.01 15.80
C THR A 5 2.63 6.49 15.92
N ALA A 6 2.83 5.93 17.13
CA ALA A 6 2.80 4.49 17.35
C ALA A 6 1.42 3.87 17.07
N HIS A 7 0.32 4.53 17.50
CA HIS A 7 -1.04 4.09 17.18
C HIS A 7 -1.30 4.05 15.67
N LEU A 8 -0.79 5.03 14.93
CA LEU A 8 -0.95 5.09 13.48
C LEU A 8 -0.23 3.95 12.76
N HIS A 9 0.99 3.62 13.19
CA HIS A 9 1.74 2.47 12.67
C HIS A 9 1.03 1.15 12.95
N ARG A 10 0.53 0.94 14.17
CA ARG A 10 -0.19 -0.28 14.57
C ARG A 10 -1.50 -0.42 13.81
N PHE A 11 -2.28 0.66 13.70
CA PHE A 11 -3.49 0.69 12.90
C PHE A 11 -3.20 0.29 11.45
N ALA A 12 -2.23 0.95 10.82
CA ALA A 12 -1.89 0.76 9.41
C ALA A 12 -1.43 -0.68 9.12
N ALA A 13 -0.47 -1.20 9.89
CA ALA A 13 0.01 -2.56 9.72
C ALA A 13 -1.06 -3.60 10.10
N GLY A 14 -1.80 -3.35 11.18
CA GLY A 14 -2.82 -4.25 11.69
C GLY A 14 -3.97 -4.44 10.70
N GLN A 15 -4.49 -3.37 10.08
CA GLN A 15 -5.58 -3.51 9.11
C GLN A 15 -5.13 -4.26 7.85
N ALA A 16 -3.88 -4.05 7.41
CA ALA A 16 -3.32 -4.74 6.26
C ALA A 16 -3.19 -6.24 6.53
N LEU A 17 -2.65 -6.60 7.70
CA LEU A 17 -2.51 -7.99 8.13
C LEU A 17 -3.86 -8.66 8.35
N LEU A 18 -4.84 -7.97 8.95
CA LEU A 18 -6.19 -8.51 9.10
C LEU A 18 -6.86 -8.73 7.73
N ALA A 19 -6.65 -7.82 6.76
CA ALA A 19 -7.14 -8.02 5.41
C ALA A 19 -6.47 -9.23 4.73
N PHE A 20 -5.16 -9.42 4.92
CA PHE A 20 -4.43 -10.61 4.45
C PHE A 20 -5.03 -11.89 5.02
N VAL A 21 -5.18 -11.96 6.34
CA VAL A 21 -5.69 -13.14 7.05
C VAL A 21 -7.13 -13.42 6.65
N PHE A 22 -7.97 -12.39 6.52
CA PHE A 22 -9.35 -12.53 6.08
C PHE A 22 -9.44 -13.12 4.66
N MET A 23 -8.69 -12.55 3.71
CA MET A 23 -8.66 -13.03 2.32
C MET A 23 -8.12 -14.46 2.24
N THR A 24 -7.06 -14.76 2.99
CA THR A 24 -6.44 -16.08 3.04
C THR A 24 -7.41 -17.11 3.63
N ALA A 25 -8.05 -16.79 4.75
CA ALA A 25 -8.99 -17.68 5.43
C ALA A 25 -10.19 -18.01 4.55
N ILE A 26 -10.81 -17.00 3.91
CA ILE A 26 -11.93 -17.23 3.00
C ILE A 26 -11.50 -18.00 1.76
N GLY A 27 -10.36 -17.67 1.17
CA GLY A 27 -9.84 -18.37 -0.01
C GLY A 27 -9.55 -19.84 0.30
N LEU A 28 -8.83 -20.13 1.39
CA LEU A 28 -8.54 -21.50 1.81
C LEU A 28 -9.80 -22.28 2.20
N ALA A 29 -10.75 -21.65 2.90
CA ALA A 29 -12.03 -22.27 3.21
C ALA A 29 -12.80 -22.60 1.92
N GLY A 30 -12.79 -21.71 0.93
CA GLY A 30 -13.34 -21.98 -0.40
C GLY A 30 -12.68 -23.19 -1.06
N LEU A 31 -11.35 -23.25 -1.09
CA LEU A 31 -10.62 -24.39 -1.64
C LEU A 31 -10.95 -25.70 -0.93
N LEU A 32 -11.08 -25.68 0.41
CA LEU A 32 -11.48 -26.84 1.21
C LEU A 32 -12.89 -27.31 0.84
N LEU A 33 -13.85 -26.39 0.70
CA LEU A 33 -15.23 -26.72 0.33
C LEU A 33 -15.33 -27.37 -1.05
N PHE A 34 -14.46 -26.98 -1.99
CA PHE A 34 -14.39 -27.57 -3.32
C PHE A 34 -13.44 -28.78 -3.43
N GLY A 35 -12.81 -29.21 -2.33
CA GLY A 35 -11.88 -30.33 -2.31
C GLY A 35 -10.58 -30.09 -3.10
N ARG A 36 -10.18 -28.82 -3.29
CA ARG A 36 -9.03 -28.40 -4.11
C ARG A 36 -7.88 -27.81 -3.29
N LEU A 37 -7.55 -28.42 -2.15
CA LEU A 37 -6.47 -27.96 -1.29
C LEU A 37 -5.09 -28.45 -1.79
N GLY A 38 -4.75 -28.09 -3.02
CA GLY A 38 -3.42 -28.32 -3.58
C GLY A 38 -2.44 -27.20 -3.26
N ARG A 39 -1.15 -27.49 -3.43
CA ARG A 39 -0.05 -26.55 -3.12
C ARG A 39 -0.10 -25.32 -4.02
N VAL A 40 -0.49 -25.50 -5.28
CA VAL A 40 -0.60 -24.41 -6.27
C VAL A 40 -1.80 -23.52 -5.96
N GLU A 41 -2.95 -24.10 -5.65
CA GLU A 41 -4.17 -23.36 -5.33
C GLU A 41 -3.99 -22.53 -4.06
N ALA A 42 -3.35 -23.10 -3.03
CA ALA A 42 -2.98 -22.37 -1.83
C ALA A 42 -2.02 -21.21 -2.13
N LEU A 43 -1.02 -21.41 -3.01
CA LEU A 43 -0.14 -20.34 -3.48
C LEU A 43 -0.94 -19.21 -4.14
N LEU A 44 -1.86 -19.52 -5.06
CA LEU A 44 -2.67 -18.50 -5.75
C LEU A 44 -3.51 -17.68 -4.77
N VAL A 45 -4.11 -18.33 -3.76
CA VAL A 45 -4.86 -17.64 -2.69
C VAL A 45 -3.95 -16.72 -1.89
N LEU A 46 -2.76 -17.19 -1.51
CA LEU A 46 -1.81 -16.37 -0.75
C LEU A 46 -1.32 -15.16 -1.57
N LEU A 47 -1.01 -15.35 -2.85
CA LEU A 47 -0.60 -14.27 -3.75
C LEU A 47 -1.71 -13.23 -3.93
N ALA A 48 -2.95 -13.67 -4.20
CA ALA A 48 -4.11 -12.80 -4.28
C ALA A 48 -4.35 -12.04 -2.96
N SER A 49 -4.17 -12.72 -1.82
CA SER A 49 -4.32 -12.12 -0.49
C SER A 49 -3.25 -11.07 -0.21
N ALA A 50 -1.99 -11.31 -0.59
CA ALA A 50 -0.91 -10.33 -0.46
C ALA A 50 -1.19 -9.09 -1.31
N THR A 51 -1.69 -9.26 -2.55
CA THR A 51 -2.09 -8.12 -3.38
C THR A 51 -3.29 -7.37 -2.81
N ALA A 52 -4.23 -8.07 -2.16
CA ALA A 52 -5.45 -7.46 -1.61
C ALA A 52 -5.16 -6.48 -0.46
N CYS A 53 -4.04 -6.65 0.25
CA CYS A 53 -3.61 -5.80 1.34
C CYS A 53 -3.20 -4.40 0.89
N THR A 54 -2.83 -4.25 -0.37
CA THR A 54 -2.28 -2.99 -0.87
C THR A 54 -3.38 -1.99 -1.21
N SER A 55 -3.13 -0.70 -0.96
CA SER A 55 -4.06 0.40 -1.24
C SER A 55 -3.33 1.59 -1.89
N ALA A 56 -4.06 2.48 -2.56
CA ALA A 56 -3.48 3.61 -3.28
C ALA A 56 -3.55 4.93 -2.48
N PRO A 57 -2.41 5.53 -2.09
CA PRO A 57 -2.42 6.88 -1.52
C PRO A 57 -2.79 7.96 -2.56
N ALA A 58 -2.60 7.69 -3.86
CA ALA A 58 -2.88 8.64 -4.93
C ALA A 58 -4.37 9.05 -5.02
N GLY A 59 -5.30 8.10 -4.85
CA GLY A 59 -6.73 8.39 -4.84
C GLY A 59 -7.14 9.28 -3.66
N ILE A 60 -6.56 9.02 -2.49
CA ILE A 60 -6.76 9.85 -1.28
C ILE A 60 -6.17 11.24 -1.49
N ALA A 61 -4.98 11.34 -2.07
CA ALA A 61 -4.34 12.61 -2.39
C ALA A 61 -5.16 13.45 -3.38
N MET A 62 -5.72 12.81 -4.42
CA MET A 62 -6.59 13.48 -5.40
C MET A 62 -7.88 14.02 -4.77
N VAL A 63 -8.57 13.22 -3.95
CA VAL A 63 -9.78 13.69 -3.25
C VAL A 63 -9.42 14.81 -2.27
N SER A 64 -8.33 14.66 -1.53
CA SER A 64 -7.82 15.69 -0.62
C SER A 64 -7.46 16.99 -1.33
N SER A 65 -6.85 16.94 -2.52
CA SER A 65 -6.54 18.15 -3.29
C SER A 65 -7.79 18.78 -3.89
N ASN A 66 -8.74 17.97 -4.38
CA ASN A 66 -9.97 18.45 -5.00
C ASN A 66 -10.92 19.10 -4.01
N PHE A 67 -11.00 18.59 -2.78
CA PHE A 67 -11.88 19.12 -1.72
C PHE A 67 -11.12 19.91 -0.64
N LEU A 68 -9.81 20.16 -0.85
CA LEU A 68 -8.95 20.92 0.07
C LEU A 68 -8.92 20.38 1.53
N VAL A 69 -9.12 19.07 1.71
CA VAL A 69 -9.21 18.41 3.01
C VAL A 69 -7.81 18.20 3.62
N ARG A 70 -7.61 18.61 4.88
CA ARG A 70 -6.35 18.48 5.65
C ARG A 70 -6.57 17.93 7.07
N GLU A 71 -7.52 17.01 7.19
CA GLU A 71 -8.03 16.55 8.48
C GLU A 71 -7.41 15.20 8.93
N PRO A 72 -7.51 14.85 10.23
CA PRO A 72 -6.84 13.68 10.81
C PRO A 72 -7.21 12.33 10.18
N SER A 73 -8.46 12.11 9.75
CA SER A 73 -8.87 10.83 9.12
C SER A 73 -8.28 10.69 7.72
N ARG A 74 -8.19 11.79 6.96
CA ARG A 74 -7.45 11.83 5.69
C ARG A 74 -5.98 11.46 5.89
N ASP A 75 -5.31 12.03 6.88
CA ASP A 75 -3.90 11.73 7.16
C ASP A 75 -3.70 10.27 7.58
N MET A 76 -4.62 9.74 8.39
CA MET A 76 -4.65 8.34 8.78
C MET A 76 -4.84 7.40 7.59
N LEU A 77 -5.76 7.71 6.68
CA LEU A 77 -5.96 6.96 5.44
C LEU A 77 -4.73 7.01 4.53
N PHE A 78 -4.17 8.21 4.32
CA PHE A 78 -2.99 8.39 3.48
C PHE A 78 -1.79 7.62 4.01
N PHE A 79 -1.59 7.67 5.33
CA PHE A 79 -0.52 6.94 6.00
C PHE A 79 -0.74 5.43 5.93
N ALA A 80 -1.95 4.95 6.21
CA ALA A 80 -2.30 3.53 6.12
C ALA A 80 -2.07 2.98 4.71
N ALA A 81 -2.55 3.69 3.67
CA ALA A 81 -2.34 3.31 2.29
C ALA A 81 -0.85 3.30 1.89
N SER A 82 -0.02 4.15 2.50
CA SER A 82 1.44 4.16 2.26
C SER A 82 2.13 2.94 2.88
N VAL A 83 1.70 2.53 4.08
CA VAL A 83 2.24 1.36 4.79
C VAL A 83 1.77 0.04 4.14
N ASP A 84 0.54 0.02 3.62
CA ASP A 84 -0.06 -1.14 2.94
C ASP A 84 0.83 -1.73 1.84
N GLY A 85 1.45 -0.87 1.04
CA GLY A 85 2.37 -1.29 -0.01
C GLY A 85 3.57 -2.06 0.53
N ILE A 86 4.17 -1.59 1.63
CA ILE A 86 5.32 -2.23 2.27
C ILE A 86 4.91 -3.59 2.85
N VAL A 87 3.78 -3.65 3.56
CA VAL A 87 3.26 -4.89 4.14
C VAL A 87 2.99 -5.93 3.04
N GLY A 88 2.32 -5.52 1.95
CA GLY A 88 2.07 -6.40 0.81
C GLY A 88 3.33 -6.95 0.17
N ILE A 89 4.37 -6.13 -0.01
CA ILE A 89 5.66 -6.55 -0.58
C ILE A 89 6.40 -7.54 0.34
N ILE A 90 6.37 -7.32 1.66
CA ILE A 90 6.96 -8.26 2.64
C ILE A 90 6.24 -9.61 2.59
N LEU A 91 4.90 -9.60 2.64
CA LEU A 91 4.09 -10.82 2.56
C LEU A 91 4.35 -11.57 1.26
N LEU A 92 4.47 -10.85 0.14
CA LEU A 92 4.80 -11.43 -1.16
C LEU A 92 6.15 -12.17 -1.12
N GLN A 93 7.19 -11.57 -0.53
CA GLN A 93 8.49 -12.24 -0.39
C GLN A 93 8.42 -13.47 0.51
N LEU A 94 7.64 -13.43 1.60
CA LEU A 94 7.46 -14.61 2.47
C LEU A 94 6.77 -15.75 1.71
N ILE A 95 5.79 -15.43 0.86
CA ILE A 95 5.11 -16.42 0.01
C ILE A 95 6.09 -17.04 -0.99
N TYR A 96 6.92 -16.22 -1.65
CA TYR A 96 7.92 -16.71 -2.61
C TYR A 96 8.95 -17.60 -1.91
N ALA A 97 9.43 -17.16 -0.74
CA ALA A 97 10.37 -17.94 0.07
C ALA A 97 9.78 -19.29 0.53
N GLY A 98 8.47 -19.36 0.77
CA GLY A 98 7.77 -20.61 1.10
C GLY A 98 7.44 -21.50 -0.11
N TYR A 99 7.53 -20.96 -1.33
CA TYR A 99 7.19 -21.67 -2.56
C TYR A 99 8.37 -21.72 -3.54
N HIS A 100 9.24 -22.71 -3.34
CA HIS A 100 10.24 -23.12 -4.32
C HIS A 100 9.91 -24.55 -4.77
N PRO A 101 9.63 -24.79 -6.07
CA PRO A 101 9.47 -26.14 -6.60
C PRO A 101 10.78 -26.91 -6.43
N ALA A 102 10.74 -28.09 -5.80
CA ALA A 102 11.93 -28.92 -5.60
C ALA A 102 12.62 -29.29 -6.93
N ASP A 103 11.84 -29.36 -8.01
CA ASP A 103 12.30 -29.80 -9.33
C ASP A 103 13.17 -28.77 -10.06
N ALA A 104 13.13 -27.49 -9.67
CA ALA A 104 13.80 -26.42 -10.41
C ALA A 104 15.24 -26.12 -9.94
N LEU A 105 15.59 -26.46 -8.70
CA LEU A 105 16.87 -26.10 -8.07
C LEU A 105 17.54 -27.25 -7.31
N GLY A 106 16.97 -28.47 -7.37
CA GLY A 106 17.49 -29.63 -6.65
C GLY A 106 17.49 -29.42 -5.12
N PRO A 107 18.52 -29.87 -4.38
CA PRO A 107 18.58 -29.75 -2.91
C PRO A 107 18.47 -28.31 -2.39
N LEU A 108 18.81 -27.31 -3.21
CA LEU A 108 18.69 -25.89 -2.84
C LEU A 108 17.23 -25.46 -2.69
N GLY A 109 16.28 -26.13 -3.35
CA GLY A 109 14.84 -25.85 -3.21
C GLY A 109 14.25 -26.21 -1.85
N GLU A 110 14.94 -27.07 -1.08
CA GLU A 110 14.52 -27.48 0.28
C GLU A 110 15.02 -26.53 1.37
N LEU A 111 15.76 -25.49 1.01
CA LEU A 111 16.22 -24.50 1.98
C LEU A 111 15.03 -23.86 2.72
N PRO A 112 15.15 -23.63 4.05
CA PRO A 112 14.10 -22.98 4.82
C PRO A 112 13.74 -21.62 4.23
N ALA A 113 12.45 -21.24 4.31
CA ALA A 113 11.97 -19.93 3.84
C ALA A 113 12.79 -18.76 4.42
N LEU A 114 13.28 -18.89 5.66
CA LEU A 114 14.17 -17.90 6.27
C LEU A 114 15.45 -17.66 5.46
N VAL A 115 16.07 -18.71 4.93
CA VAL A 115 17.29 -18.60 4.12
C VAL A 115 17.00 -17.88 2.81
N TRP A 116 15.88 -18.19 2.16
CA TRP A 116 15.44 -17.48 0.95
C TRP A 116 15.14 -16.01 1.20
N THR A 117 14.50 -15.68 2.33
CA THR A 117 14.29 -14.28 2.73
C THR A 117 15.62 -13.56 3.00
N LEU A 118 16.56 -14.19 3.71
CA LEU A 118 17.89 -13.62 3.96
C LEU A 118 18.67 -13.41 2.65
N LEU A 119 18.54 -14.32 1.69
CA LEU A 119 19.15 -14.17 0.37
C LEU A 119 18.56 -12.97 -0.38
N ALA A 120 17.24 -12.79 -0.36
CA ALA A 120 16.58 -11.63 -0.96
C ALA A 120 17.06 -10.31 -0.33
N VAL A 121 17.17 -10.25 1.00
CA VAL A 121 17.75 -9.10 1.69
C VAL A 121 19.19 -8.87 1.27
N SER A 122 20.00 -9.93 1.23
CA SER A 122 21.43 -9.85 0.90
C SER A 122 21.66 -9.32 -0.52
N ILE A 123 20.86 -9.75 -1.50
CA ILE A 123 20.94 -9.25 -2.87
C ILE A 123 20.54 -7.77 -2.93
N GLY A 124 19.45 -7.38 -2.26
CA GLY A 124 19.03 -5.98 -2.22
C GLY A 124 20.10 -5.08 -1.59
N VAL A 125 20.70 -5.53 -0.48
CA VAL A 125 21.80 -4.83 0.19
C VAL A 125 23.02 -4.72 -0.74
N LEU A 126 23.43 -5.83 -1.36
CA LEU A 126 24.57 -5.86 -2.28
C LEU A 126 24.36 -4.91 -3.48
N CYS A 127 23.20 -4.96 -4.13
CA CYS A 127 22.85 -4.06 -5.23
C CYS A 127 22.84 -2.59 -4.78
N GLY A 128 22.36 -2.32 -3.55
CA GLY A 128 22.38 -0.98 -2.97
C GLY A 128 23.80 -0.47 -2.74
N ILE A 129 24.69 -1.30 -2.21
CA ILE A 129 26.12 -0.98 -2.03
C ILE A 129 26.79 -0.73 -3.38
N ILE A 130 26.53 -1.56 -4.39
CA ILE A 130 27.04 -1.37 -5.75
C ILE A 130 26.59 -0.02 -6.31
N PHE A 131 25.30 0.33 -6.16
CA PHE A 131 24.79 1.62 -6.61
C PHE A 131 25.45 2.81 -5.90
N VAL A 132 25.63 2.74 -4.58
CA VAL A 132 26.31 3.77 -3.79
C VAL A 132 27.77 3.91 -4.23
N TRP A 133 28.44 2.80 -4.52
CA TRP A 133 29.81 2.81 -5.05
C TRP A 133 29.89 3.47 -6.43
N LEU A 134 28.98 3.14 -7.35
CA LEU A 134 28.89 3.73 -8.70
C LEU A 134 28.61 5.25 -8.64
N THR A 135 27.74 5.67 -7.74
CA THR A 135 27.32 7.08 -7.58
C THR A 135 28.25 7.90 -6.68
N ARG A 136 29.32 7.31 -6.14
CA ARG A 136 30.28 8.00 -5.27
C ARG A 136 31.06 9.09 -6.00
N ARG A 137 31.35 8.91 -7.29
CA ARG A 137 31.95 9.95 -8.12
C ARG A 137 30.90 11.01 -8.45
N ARG A 138 31.33 12.25 -8.71
CA ARG A 138 30.45 13.33 -9.17
C ARG A 138 29.87 12.96 -10.54
N THR A 139 28.79 12.19 -10.55
CA THR A 139 28.10 11.77 -11.76
C THR A 139 27.25 12.90 -12.29
N ASN A 140 27.08 12.98 -13.61
CA ASN A 140 26.09 13.86 -14.22
C ASN A 140 24.67 13.29 -14.08
N VAL A 141 23.64 14.07 -14.40
CA VAL A 141 22.24 13.60 -14.28
C VAL A 141 21.96 12.43 -15.23
N GLU A 142 22.49 12.48 -16.45
CA GLU A 142 22.32 11.41 -17.45
C GLU A 142 22.97 10.09 -17.00
N GLU A 143 24.19 10.15 -16.46
CA GLU A 143 24.87 8.99 -15.86
C GLU A 143 24.10 8.43 -14.67
N LEU A 144 23.52 9.30 -13.83
CA LEU A 144 22.72 8.87 -12.69
C LEU A 144 21.44 8.15 -13.16
N VAL A 145 20.78 8.62 -14.22
CA VAL A 145 19.63 7.91 -14.83
C VAL A 145 20.07 6.54 -15.34
N LEU A 146 21.20 6.46 -16.05
CA LEU A 146 21.74 5.20 -16.55
C LEU A 146 22.03 4.22 -15.40
N PHE A 147 22.65 4.67 -14.31
CA PHE A 147 22.92 3.84 -13.15
C PHE A 147 21.65 3.38 -12.43
N ILE A 148 20.65 4.26 -12.27
CA ILE A 148 19.36 3.91 -11.66
C ILE A 148 18.68 2.82 -12.50
N MET A 149 18.60 3.00 -13.82
CA MET A 149 17.87 2.09 -14.68
C MET A 149 18.62 0.76 -14.85
N GLY A 150 19.94 0.82 -14.96
CA GLY A 150 20.81 -0.35 -15.01
C GLY A 150 20.76 -1.18 -13.72
N ILE A 151 20.88 -0.55 -12.55
CA ILE A 151 20.81 -1.29 -11.29
C ILE A 151 19.40 -1.81 -11.01
N ALA A 152 18.35 -1.09 -11.38
CA ALA A 152 16.98 -1.55 -11.24
C ALA A 152 16.72 -2.80 -12.10
N ALA A 153 17.13 -2.78 -13.37
CA ALA A 153 17.02 -3.93 -14.26
C ALA A 153 17.87 -5.12 -13.77
N PHE A 154 19.10 -4.87 -13.33
CA PHE A 154 19.98 -5.90 -12.78
C PHE A 154 19.41 -6.53 -11.52
N THR A 155 18.92 -5.71 -10.58
CA THR A 155 18.33 -6.17 -9.32
C THR A 155 17.06 -6.98 -9.56
N ALA A 156 16.19 -6.51 -10.46
CA ALA A 156 14.98 -7.23 -10.82
C ALA A 156 15.29 -8.56 -11.54
N GLY A 157 16.25 -8.56 -12.47
CA GLY A 157 16.70 -9.76 -13.17
C GLY A 157 17.33 -10.78 -12.23
N ALA A 158 18.22 -10.35 -11.33
CA ALA A 158 18.83 -11.21 -10.32
C ALA A 158 17.77 -11.84 -9.39
N ALA A 159 16.77 -11.06 -8.97
CA ALA A 159 15.66 -11.57 -8.17
C ALA A 159 14.83 -12.61 -8.93
N LEU A 160 14.45 -12.33 -10.18
CA LEU A 160 13.67 -13.26 -11.01
C LEU A 160 14.41 -14.58 -11.27
N GLN A 161 15.71 -14.52 -11.56
CA GLN A 161 16.54 -15.72 -11.79
C GLN A 161 16.59 -16.63 -10.56
N LEU A 162 16.53 -16.05 -9.36
CA LEU A 162 16.51 -16.79 -8.09
C LEU A 162 15.10 -17.03 -7.56
N ARG A 163 14.05 -16.73 -8.35
CA ARG A 163 12.63 -16.79 -7.96
C ARG A 163 12.28 -16.04 -6.67
N LEU A 164 13.01 -14.95 -6.42
CA LEU A 164 12.76 -14.02 -5.32
C LEU A 164 11.84 -12.90 -5.78
N SER A 165 11.20 -12.19 -4.85
CA SER A 165 10.33 -11.07 -5.21
C SER A 165 11.19 -9.88 -5.69
N PRO A 166 11.13 -9.49 -6.97
CA PRO A 166 11.88 -8.34 -7.48
C PRO A 166 11.52 -7.06 -6.76
N LEU A 167 10.26 -6.95 -6.31
CA LEU A 167 9.77 -5.83 -5.51
C LEU A 167 10.47 -5.74 -4.16
N PHE A 168 10.54 -6.84 -3.42
CA PHE A 168 11.16 -6.85 -2.09
C PHE A 168 12.67 -6.56 -2.16
N VAL A 169 13.36 -7.19 -3.12
CA VAL A 169 14.80 -6.95 -3.34
C VAL A 169 15.03 -5.48 -3.73
N SER A 170 14.17 -4.90 -4.58
CA SER A 170 14.27 -3.49 -4.99
C SER A 170 13.96 -2.52 -3.85
N VAL A 171 12.99 -2.81 -2.98
CA VAL A 171 12.70 -2.00 -1.78
C VAL A 171 13.87 -2.05 -0.81
N THR A 172 14.47 -3.23 -0.61
CA THR A 172 15.67 -3.39 0.23
C THR A 172 16.85 -2.60 -0.33
N MET A 173 17.08 -2.67 -1.65
CA MET A 173 18.07 -1.84 -2.34
C MET A 173 17.80 -0.35 -2.12
N GLY A 174 16.56 0.10 -2.34
CA GLY A 174 16.17 1.49 -2.15
C GLY A 174 16.39 1.98 -0.71
N ALA A 175 16.12 1.12 0.28
CA ALA A 175 16.40 1.41 1.68
C ALA A 175 17.90 1.59 1.93
N VAL A 176 18.76 0.72 1.39
CA VAL A 176 20.23 0.88 1.50
C VAL A 176 20.70 2.16 0.85
N VAL A 177 20.23 2.46 -0.37
CA VAL A 177 20.59 3.69 -1.09
C VAL A 177 20.18 4.94 -0.30
N ALA A 178 18.97 4.96 0.26
CA ALA A 178 18.46 6.09 1.03
C ALA A 178 19.30 6.40 2.28
N HIS A 179 19.97 5.41 2.87
CA HIS A 179 20.78 5.57 4.07
C HIS A 179 22.26 5.83 3.78
N LEU A 180 22.82 5.29 2.69
CA LEU A 180 24.26 5.34 2.43
C LEU A 180 24.69 6.41 1.41
N VAL A 181 23.78 6.86 0.54
CA VAL A 181 24.15 7.87 -0.47
C VAL A 181 24.29 9.27 0.17
N PRO A 182 25.31 10.08 -0.20
CA PRO A 182 25.50 11.40 0.40
C PRO A 182 24.36 12.40 0.14
N ASP A 183 23.71 12.32 -1.03
CA ASP A 183 22.58 13.19 -1.40
C ASP A 183 21.39 12.36 -1.90
N PRO A 184 20.57 11.80 -0.99
CA PRO A 184 19.42 10.97 -1.37
C PRO A 184 18.33 11.79 -2.07
N ARG A 185 18.26 13.11 -1.82
CA ARG A 185 17.28 14.00 -2.47
C ARG A 185 17.57 14.18 -3.95
N ARG A 186 18.85 14.17 -4.35
CA ARG A 186 19.25 14.16 -5.76
C ARG A 186 18.78 12.90 -6.47
N VAL A 187 19.02 11.73 -5.90
CA VAL A 187 18.57 10.44 -6.45
C VAL A 187 17.04 10.41 -6.56
N LEU A 188 16.34 10.78 -5.49
CA LEU A 188 14.88 10.83 -5.45
C LEU A 188 14.28 11.77 -6.51
N ARG A 189 14.86 12.97 -6.70
CA ARG A 189 14.39 13.91 -7.74
C ARG A 189 14.50 13.34 -9.14
N VAL A 190 15.58 12.61 -9.43
CA VAL A 190 15.76 11.97 -10.74
C VAL A 190 14.76 10.82 -10.89
N LEU A 191 14.60 9.99 -9.87
CA LEU A 191 13.65 8.88 -9.88
C LEU A 191 12.20 9.36 -10.05
N ALA A 192 11.79 10.41 -9.32
CA ALA A 192 10.44 10.97 -9.39
C ALA A 192 10.07 11.53 -10.77
N LYS A 193 11.05 11.99 -11.56
CA LYS A 193 10.81 12.41 -12.95
C LYS A 193 10.49 11.22 -13.86
N TRP A 194 11.12 10.08 -13.60
CA TRP A 194 10.96 8.85 -14.39
C TRP A 194 9.80 7.96 -13.92
N GLU A 195 9.38 8.11 -12.66
CA GLU A 195 8.25 7.38 -12.08
C GLU A 195 6.98 7.50 -12.93
N LYS A 196 6.61 8.73 -13.33
CA LYS A 196 5.40 8.96 -14.13
C LYS A 196 5.43 8.23 -15.48
N PRO A 197 6.46 8.41 -16.34
CA PRO A 197 6.61 7.61 -17.56
C PRO A 197 6.57 6.10 -17.32
N SER A 198 7.29 5.61 -16.32
CA SER A 198 7.35 4.18 -16.01
C SER A 198 5.98 3.61 -15.60
N CYS A 199 5.20 4.36 -14.81
CA CYS A 199 3.83 3.98 -14.44
C CYS A 199 2.91 3.90 -15.66
N VAL A 200 3.02 4.81 -16.63
CA VAL A 200 2.22 4.78 -17.86
C VAL A 200 2.57 3.56 -18.71
N ILE A 201 3.87 3.30 -18.92
CA ILE A 201 4.33 2.11 -19.66
C ILE A 201 3.84 0.84 -18.99
N MET A 202 3.95 0.77 -17.66
CA MET A 202 3.48 -0.37 -16.87
C MET A 202 1.97 -0.56 -16.99
N LEU A 203 1.16 0.49 -16.97
CA LEU A 203 -0.30 0.40 -17.15
C LEU A 203 -0.68 -0.13 -18.54
N ILE A 204 -0.02 0.37 -19.59
CA ILE A 204 -0.21 -0.09 -20.96
C ILE A 204 0.17 -1.57 -21.06
N LEU A 205 1.34 -1.95 -20.52
CA LEU A 205 1.80 -3.32 -20.50
C LEU A 205 0.85 -4.22 -19.72
N ALA A 206 0.42 -3.79 -18.54
CA ALA A 206 -0.51 -4.55 -17.71
C ALA A 206 -1.82 -4.81 -18.45
N GLY A 207 -2.39 -3.79 -19.12
CA GLY A 207 -3.59 -3.94 -19.94
C GLY A 207 -3.38 -4.85 -21.15
N ALA A 208 -2.23 -4.75 -21.83
CA ALA A 208 -1.89 -5.60 -22.98
C ALA A 208 -1.67 -7.06 -22.59
N LEU A 209 -1.19 -7.32 -21.37
CA LEU A 209 -0.99 -8.66 -20.84
C LEU A 209 -2.26 -9.28 -20.27
N VAL A 210 -3.36 -8.54 -20.09
CA VAL A 210 -4.60 -9.15 -19.59
C VAL A 210 -5.07 -10.19 -20.61
N GLY A 211 -5.23 -11.42 -20.13
CA GLY A 211 -5.69 -12.55 -20.94
C GLY A 211 -6.87 -13.23 -20.27
N PHE A 212 -7.69 -13.88 -21.07
CA PHE A 212 -8.86 -14.58 -20.55
C PHE A 212 -8.76 -16.09 -20.82
N PRO A 213 -7.85 -16.83 -20.14
CA PRO A 213 -7.76 -18.27 -20.34
C PRO A 213 -9.04 -19.03 -19.97
N THR A 214 -9.98 -18.40 -19.24
CA THR A 214 -11.29 -18.99 -18.91
C THR A 214 -12.35 -17.91 -18.71
N LEU A 215 -13.61 -18.20 -19.04
CA LEU A 215 -14.76 -17.29 -18.88
C LEU A 215 -15.02 -16.89 -17.42
N TRP A 216 -14.57 -17.69 -16.46
CA TRP A 216 -14.68 -17.46 -15.01
C TRP A 216 -13.82 -16.30 -14.49
N ILE A 217 -12.93 -15.71 -15.30
CA ILE A 217 -12.04 -14.64 -14.84
C ILE A 217 -12.81 -13.37 -14.43
N ILE A 218 -13.82 -12.99 -15.20
CA ILE A 218 -14.64 -11.81 -14.89
C ILE A 218 -15.39 -11.97 -13.55
N PRO A 219 -16.17 -13.05 -13.33
CA PRO A 219 -16.84 -13.23 -12.04
C PRO A 219 -15.84 -13.43 -10.89
N LEU A 220 -14.68 -14.05 -11.13
CA LEU A 220 -13.66 -14.20 -10.09
C LEU A 220 -12.99 -12.87 -9.74
N ALA A 221 -12.77 -11.98 -10.71
CA ALA A 221 -12.30 -10.61 -10.48
C ALA A 221 -13.31 -9.79 -9.67
N LEU A 222 -14.61 -9.92 -9.97
CA LEU A 222 -15.66 -9.28 -9.20
C LEU A 222 -15.70 -9.82 -7.77
N LEU A 223 -15.66 -11.15 -7.59
CA LEU A 223 -15.62 -11.79 -6.28
C LEU A 223 -14.41 -11.33 -5.48
N TYR A 224 -13.22 -11.35 -6.07
CA TYR A 224 -11.98 -10.85 -5.47
C TYR A 224 -12.13 -9.39 -5.01
N THR A 225 -12.69 -8.53 -5.85
CA THR A 225 -12.88 -7.10 -5.55
C THR A 225 -13.83 -6.89 -4.36
N VAL A 226 -14.96 -7.61 -4.34
CA VAL A 226 -15.95 -7.52 -3.26
C VAL A 226 -15.36 -8.05 -1.96
N LEU A 227 -14.75 -9.23 -1.98
CA LEU A 227 -14.12 -9.82 -0.79
C LEU A 227 -13.01 -8.91 -0.24
N ARG A 228 -12.19 -8.31 -1.11
CA ARG A 228 -11.17 -7.33 -0.73
C ARG A 228 -11.79 -6.09 -0.07
N GLY A 229 -12.87 -5.56 -0.64
CA GLY A 229 -13.62 -4.44 -0.04
C GLY A 229 -14.11 -4.78 1.37
N CYS A 230 -14.70 -5.96 1.55
CA CYS A 230 -15.12 -6.46 2.86
C CYS A 230 -13.93 -6.62 3.82
N ALA A 231 -12.80 -7.16 3.36
CA ALA A 231 -11.60 -7.35 4.14
C ALA A 231 -11.04 -6.01 4.66
N LYS A 232 -10.98 -4.98 3.79
CA LYS A 232 -10.51 -3.64 4.14
C LYS A 232 -11.42 -2.94 5.13
N VAL A 233 -12.74 -3.03 4.93
CA VAL A 233 -13.72 -2.46 5.86
C VAL A 233 -13.67 -3.16 7.21
N ALA A 234 -13.63 -4.50 7.24
CA ALA A 234 -13.55 -5.27 8.46
C ALA A 234 -12.24 -5.03 9.23
N GLY A 235 -11.11 -5.08 8.53
CA GLY A 235 -9.78 -4.86 9.11
C GLY A 235 -9.62 -3.46 9.70
N ALA A 236 -10.04 -2.42 8.97
CA ALA A 236 -10.00 -1.05 9.47
C ALA A 236 -10.95 -0.87 10.67
N SER A 237 -12.16 -1.40 10.60
CA SER A 237 -13.14 -1.30 11.71
C SER A 237 -12.65 -2.01 12.97
N ALA A 238 -12.01 -3.17 12.83
CA ALA A 238 -11.41 -3.89 13.95
C ALA A 238 -10.26 -3.10 14.57
N MET A 239 -9.34 -2.57 13.75
CA MET A 239 -8.21 -1.80 14.26
C MET A 239 -8.58 -0.46 14.88
N VAL A 240 -9.61 0.23 14.36
CA VAL A 240 -10.15 1.44 15.01
C VAL A 240 -10.65 1.12 16.43
N ARG A 241 -11.28 -0.04 16.64
CA ARG A 241 -11.76 -0.45 17.97
C ARG A 241 -10.64 -0.85 18.92
N ILE A 242 -9.53 -1.37 18.39
CA ILE A 242 -8.38 -1.81 19.20
C ILE A 242 -7.51 -0.61 19.61
N GLU A 243 -7.21 0.29 18.67
CA GLU A 243 -6.29 1.41 18.92
C GLU A 243 -7.00 2.69 19.38
N THR A 244 -8.34 2.78 19.24
CA THR A 244 -9.20 3.91 19.64
C THR A 244 -8.57 5.28 19.34
N PRO A 245 -8.59 5.75 18.08
CA PRO A 245 -8.02 7.03 17.70
C PRO A 245 -8.61 8.18 18.53
N PRO A 246 -7.81 9.23 18.85
CA PRO A 246 -8.27 10.35 19.68
C PRO A 246 -9.20 11.33 18.94
N PHE A 247 -9.62 11.01 17.71
CA PHE A 247 -10.50 11.81 16.87
C PHE A 247 -11.65 10.93 16.35
N PRO A 248 -12.82 11.53 16.06
CA PRO A 248 -13.96 10.78 15.55
C PRO A 248 -13.62 10.17 14.18
N THR A 249 -13.52 8.85 14.13
CA THR A 249 -13.35 8.12 12.86
C THR A 249 -14.68 7.60 12.33
N PRO A 250 -14.95 7.69 11.02
CA PRO A 250 -16.15 7.12 10.43
C PRO A 250 -16.19 5.60 10.60
N ARG A 251 -17.39 5.05 10.86
CA ARG A 251 -17.63 3.61 11.04
C ARG A 251 -17.10 2.76 9.87
N PHE A 252 -17.07 3.31 8.66
CA PHE A 252 -16.62 2.63 7.44
C PHE A 252 -15.34 3.24 6.87
N LEU A 253 -14.38 3.62 7.73
CA LEU A 253 -13.08 4.18 7.33
C LEU A 253 -12.37 3.34 6.26
N GLY A 254 -12.48 2.01 6.32
CA GLY A 254 -11.87 1.10 5.34
C GLY A 254 -12.37 1.25 3.90
N LEU A 255 -13.52 1.90 3.66
CA LEU A 255 -13.97 2.22 2.29
C LEU A 255 -13.01 3.19 1.59
N GLY A 256 -12.35 4.08 2.34
CA GLY A 256 -11.29 4.96 1.83
C GLY A 256 -10.00 4.24 1.45
N LEU A 257 -9.84 2.97 1.85
CA LEU A 257 -8.67 2.13 1.54
C LEU A 257 -8.92 1.14 0.39
N ILE A 258 -10.12 1.14 -0.21
CA ILE A 258 -10.44 0.29 -1.36
C ILE A 258 -9.63 0.63 -2.63
N PRO A 259 -9.36 1.91 -2.97
CA PRO A 259 -8.54 2.25 -4.14
C PRO A 259 -7.24 1.45 -4.17
N GLN A 260 -6.84 0.97 -5.35
CA GLN A 260 -5.76 0.01 -5.51
C GLN A 260 -4.71 0.56 -6.48
N GLY A 261 -3.47 0.67 -6.01
CA GLY A 261 -2.47 1.50 -6.69
C GLY A 261 -1.60 0.72 -7.68
N GLY A 262 -0.62 1.43 -8.25
CA GLY A 262 0.38 0.84 -9.12
C GLY A 262 1.15 -0.32 -8.48
N ILE A 263 1.36 -0.30 -7.16
CA ILE A 263 2.04 -1.38 -6.42
C ILE A 263 1.37 -2.73 -6.66
N SER A 264 0.03 -2.78 -6.64
CA SER A 264 -0.71 -4.03 -6.84
C SER A 264 -0.57 -4.58 -8.25
N LEU A 265 -0.52 -3.69 -9.25
CA LEU A 265 -0.25 -4.06 -10.64
C LEU A 265 1.14 -4.70 -10.77
N VAL A 266 2.17 -4.10 -10.16
CA VAL A 266 3.53 -4.65 -10.18
C VAL A 266 3.62 -5.95 -9.38
N MET A 267 2.88 -6.10 -8.28
CA MET A 267 2.84 -7.36 -7.53
C MET A 267 2.22 -8.48 -8.36
N ALA A 268 1.11 -8.20 -9.05
CA ALA A 268 0.49 -9.17 -9.97
C ALA A 268 1.43 -9.53 -11.12
N LEU A 269 2.09 -8.55 -11.73
CA LEU A 269 3.07 -8.77 -12.79
C LEU A 269 4.28 -9.56 -12.28
N SER A 270 4.76 -9.26 -11.08
CA SER A 270 5.84 -10.00 -10.43
C SER A 270 5.46 -11.47 -10.22
N ALA A 271 4.23 -11.74 -9.78
CA ALA A 271 3.73 -13.10 -9.62
C ALA A 271 3.67 -13.82 -10.96
N LEU A 272 3.11 -13.19 -11.99
CA LEU A 272 3.07 -13.72 -13.36
C LEU A 272 4.46 -14.10 -13.88
N LEU A 273 5.45 -13.21 -13.74
CA LEU A 273 6.80 -13.44 -14.25
C LEU A 273 7.58 -14.50 -13.45
N THR A 274 7.39 -14.55 -12.13
CA THR A 274 8.13 -15.48 -11.26
C THR A 274 7.59 -16.91 -11.36
N PHE A 275 6.27 -17.02 -11.56
CA PHE A 275 5.51 -18.26 -11.60
C PHE A 275 5.00 -18.57 -13.01
N TYR A 276 5.65 -18.03 -14.03
CA TYR A 276 5.30 -18.27 -15.42
C TYR A 276 5.32 -19.76 -15.76
N GLY A 277 4.32 -20.21 -16.53
CA GLY A 277 4.18 -21.61 -16.93
C GLY A 277 3.60 -22.53 -15.86
N LEU A 278 3.06 -21.98 -14.76
CA LEU A 278 2.26 -22.76 -13.81
C LEU A 278 0.89 -23.07 -14.44
N GLU A 279 0.69 -24.33 -14.78
CA GLU A 279 -0.56 -24.84 -15.30
C GLU A 279 -1.27 -25.74 -14.29
N LEU A 280 -2.58 -25.58 -14.21
CA LEU A 280 -3.45 -26.44 -13.39
C LEU A 280 -4.65 -26.86 -14.24
N GLY A 281 -4.75 -28.16 -14.53
CA GLY A 281 -5.82 -28.68 -15.39
C GLY A 281 -5.81 -28.13 -16.82
N GLY A 282 -4.63 -27.83 -17.38
CA GLY A 282 -4.46 -27.26 -18.72
C GLY A 282 -4.74 -25.76 -18.82
N VAL A 283 -4.93 -25.08 -17.69
CA VAL A 283 -5.13 -23.63 -17.61
C VAL A 283 -3.91 -22.98 -17.00
N ASP A 284 -3.38 -21.94 -17.64
CA ASP A 284 -2.34 -21.09 -17.06
C ASP A 284 -2.92 -20.29 -15.89
N VAL A 285 -2.63 -20.75 -14.67
CA VAL A 285 -3.16 -20.16 -13.45
C VAL A 285 -2.40 -18.88 -13.05
N SER A 286 -1.16 -18.73 -13.50
CA SER A 286 -0.39 -17.50 -13.28
C SER A 286 -1.02 -16.33 -14.06
N GLN A 287 -1.42 -16.60 -15.30
CA GLN A 287 -2.14 -15.67 -16.16
C GLN A 287 -3.56 -15.38 -15.67
N ALA A 288 -4.25 -16.39 -15.13
CA ALA A 288 -5.57 -16.22 -14.53
C ALA A 288 -5.51 -15.32 -13.29
N LEU A 289 -4.55 -15.56 -12.37
CA LEU A 289 -4.34 -14.73 -11.18
C LEU A 289 -4.03 -13.28 -11.57
N PHE A 290 -3.10 -13.10 -12.52
CA PHE A 290 -2.77 -11.78 -13.04
C PHE A 290 -4.03 -11.05 -13.50
N SER A 291 -4.81 -11.66 -14.39
CA SER A 291 -5.98 -11.03 -14.99
C SER A 291 -7.08 -10.73 -13.95
N VAL A 292 -7.29 -11.61 -12.98
CA VAL A 292 -8.21 -11.39 -11.85
C VAL A 292 -7.80 -10.18 -11.02
N VAL A 293 -6.52 -10.08 -10.66
CA VAL A 293 -6.02 -8.96 -9.85
C VAL A 293 -6.06 -7.65 -10.64
N ILE A 294 -5.62 -7.63 -11.91
CA ILE A 294 -5.64 -6.42 -12.74
C ILE A 294 -7.08 -5.90 -12.93
N LEU A 295 -8.04 -6.78 -13.25
CA LEU A 295 -9.45 -6.38 -13.36
C LEU A 295 -9.98 -5.84 -12.02
N GLY A 296 -9.61 -6.47 -10.90
CA GLY A 296 -9.99 -5.96 -9.58
C GLY A 296 -9.37 -4.60 -9.24
N VAL A 297 -8.13 -4.33 -9.66
CA VAL A 297 -7.50 -3.01 -9.55
C VAL A 297 -8.29 -1.98 -10.35
N VAL A 298 -8.62 -2.28 -11.62
CA VAL A 298 -9.39 -1.38 -12.48
C VAL A 298 -10.76 -1.06 -11.87
N LEU A 299 -11.48 -2.06 -11.38
CA LEU A 299 -12.76 -1.87 -10.70
C LEU A 299 -12.61 -1.01 -9.43
N SER A 300 -11.56 -1.27 -8.64
CA SER A 300 -11.30 -0.54 -7.40
C SER A 300 -10.92 0.92 -7.66
N GLU A 301 -10.15 1.22 -8.71
CA GLU A 301 -9.79 2.58 -9.09
C GLU A 301 -10.98 3.36 -9.67
N LEU A 302 -11.89 2.68 -10.39
CA LEU A 302 -13.09 3.32 -10.93
C LEU A 302 -14.08 3.75 -9.83
N VAL A 303 -14.23 2.92 -8.80
CA VAL A 303 -15.16 3.16 -7.69
C VAL A 303 -14.49 3.93 -6.53
N GLY A 304 -13.16 3.86 -6.44
CA GLY A 304 -12.34 4.33 -5.33
C GLY A 304 -12.51 5.80 -4.95
N PRO A 305 -12.43 6.76 -5.90
CA PRO A 305 -12.60 8.18 -5.61
C PRO A 305 -13.98 8.48 -4.98
N LYS A 306 -15.04 7.84 -5.45
CA LYS A 306 -16.39 8.02 -4.91
C LYS A 306 -16.48 7.53 -3.46
N LEU A 307 -15.91 6.35 -3.17
CA LEU A 307 -15.89 5.78 -1.83
C LEU A 307 -15.04 6.60 -0.86
N THR A 308 -13.90 7.09 -1.32
CA THR A 308 -13.01 7.95 -0.51
C THR A 308 -13.70 9.27 -0.17
N THR A 309 -14.32 9.93 -1.15
CA THR A 309 -15.13 11.14 -0.93
C THR A 309 -16.27 10.88 0.04
N ALA A 310 -17.02 9.77 -0.12
CA ALA A 310 -18.09 9.42 0.79
C ALA A 310 -17.58 9.20 2.23
N THR A 311 -16.43 8.54 2.39
CA THR A 311 -15.81 8.28 3.69
C THR A 311 -15.40 9.58 4.39
N LEU A 312 -14.71 10.48 3.68
CA LEU A 312 -14.29 11.78 4.22
C LEU A 312 -15.49 12.70 4.51
N ARG A 313 -16.55 12.61 3.70
CA ARG A 313 -17.81 13.32 3.99
C ARG A 313 -18.47 12.81 5.25
N THR A 314 -18.55 11.50 5.45
CA THR A 314 -19.10 10.90 6.67
C THR A 314 -18.24 11.20 7.90
N ALA A 315 -16.93 11.41 7.72
CA ALA A 315 -16.04 11.88 8.77
C ALA A 315 -16.26 13.36 9.15
N GLY A 316 -17.08 14.11 8.39
CA GLY A 316 -17.29 15.54 8.59
C GLY A 316 -16.15 16.41 8.04
N GLU A 317 -15.16 15.81 7.37
CA GLU A 317 -13.93 16.48 6.91
C GLU A 317 -14.09 17.17 5.55
N ILE A 318 -15.16 16.86 4.81
CA ILE A 318 -15.55 17.62 3.61
C ILE A 318 -16.58 18.66 4.02
N SER A 319 -16.15 19.93 4.08
CA SER A 319 -17.05 21.06 4.32
C SER A 319 -18.05 21.22 3.17
N SER A 320 -19.34 21.24 3.51
CA SER A 320 -20.42 21.49 2.54
C SER A 320 -20.34 22.88 1.89
N LEU A 321 -19.68 23.84 2.54
CA LEU A 321 -19.46 25.20 2.02
C LEU A 321 -18.34 25.22 0.97
N VAL A 322 -17.26 24.46 1.21
CA VAL A 322 -16.20 24.24 0.21
C VAL A 322 -16.75 23.51 -1.01
N GLU A 323 -17.58 22.47 -0.79
CA GLU A 323 -18.21 21.74 -1.89
C GLU A 323 -19.13 22.62 -2.74
N LYS A 324 -19.93 23.49 -2.11
CA LYS A 324 -20.78 24.46 -2.83
C LYS A 324 -19.97 25.50 -3.60
N ALA A 325 -18.90 26.05 -3.00
CA ALA A 325 -18.04 27.02 -3.66
C ALA A 325 -17.33 26.42 -4.89
N LEU A 326 -16.84 25.17 -4.77
CA LEU A 326 -16.24 24.44 -5.89
C LEU A 326 -17.26 24.11 -6.99
N ALA A 327 -18.49 23.74 -6.63
CA ALA A 327 -19.56 23.49 -7.59
C ALA A 327 -19.97 24.76 -8.37
N LEU A 328 -19.78 25.93 -7.77
CA LEU A 328 -20.01 27.24 -8.39
C LEU A 328 -18.78 27.77 -9.17
N GLY A 329 -17.65 27.04 -9.17
CA GLY A 329 -16.41 27.46 -9.82
C GLY A 329 -15.66 28.58 -9.09
N ASP A 330 -16.00 28.87 -7.84
CA ASP A 330 -15.37 29.92 -7.04
C ASP A 330 -14.23 29.36 -6.16
N ASP A 331 -13.08 29.14 -6.79
CA ASP A 331 -11.87 28.62 -6.16
C ASP A 331 -11.35 29.51 -5.01
N LYS A 332 -11.61 30.83 -5.06
CA LYS A 332 -11.14 31.77 -4.02
C LYS A 332 -11.96 31.58 -2.75
N SER A 333 -13.28 31.53 -2.88
CA SER A 333 -14.18 31.27 -1.74
C SER A 333 -13.97 29.86 -1.18
N ALA A 334 -13.78 28.85 -2.03
CA ALA A 334 -13.48 27.49 -1.59
C ALA A 334 -12.19 27.42 -0.75
N ARG A 335 -11.13 28.11 -1.17
CA ARG A 335 -9.86 28.16 -0.41
C ARG A 335 -9.98 28.96 0.87
N ALA A 336 -10.71 30.08 0.85
CA ALA A 336 -10.94 30.89 2.04
C ALA A 336 -11.72 30.09 3.10
N GLU A 337 -12.71 29.32 2.68
CA GLU A 337 -13.53 28.50 3.56
C GLU A 337 -12.79 27.27 4.09
N ALA A 338 -11.99 26.62 3.24
CA ALA A 338 -11.11 25.53 3.68
C ALA A 338 -10.05 26.01 4.69
N ALA A 339 -9.55 27.25 4.56
CA ALA A 339 -8.62 27.84 5.51
C ALA A 339 -9.27 28.24 6.85
N ARG A 340 -10.60 28.46 6.86
CA ARG A 340 -11.38 28.77 8.07
C ARG A 340 -11.81 27.52 8.84
N TYR A 341 -11.80 26.36 8.19
CA TYR A 341 -12.14 25.10 8.85
C TYR A 341 -11.08 24.78 9.91
N THR A 342 -11.51 24.75 11.18
CA THR A 342 -10.69 24.33 12.30
C THR A 342 -11.11 22.90 12.64
N PRO A 343 -10.18 21.94 12.75
CA PRO A 343 -10.52 20.57 13.12
C PRO A 343 -11.30 20.58 14.44
N GLN A 344 -12.45 19.91 14.48
CA GLN A 344 -13.11 19.58 15.74
C GLN A 344 -12.27 18.52 16.46
N MET A 345 -11.22 18.97 17.16
CA MET A 345 -10.62 18.16 18.22
C MET A 345 -11.65 18.06 19.34
N PRO A 346 -11.94 16.86 19.88
CA PRO A 346 -12.72 16.77 21.11
C PRO A 346 -12.05 17.67 22.16
N ASP A 347 -12.85 18.43 22.89
CA ASP A 347 -12.36 19.23 24.01
C ASP A 347 -11.50 18.31 24.89
N ALA A 348 -10.18 18.49 24.83
CA ALA A 348 -9.34 18.01 25.88
C ALA A 348 -9.78 18.84 27.09
N GLU A 349 -10.54 18.22 27.99
CA GLU A 349 -10.67 18.70 29.36
C GLU A 349 -9.23 18.93 29.84
N MET A 350 -8.78 20.19 29.74
CA MET A 350 -7.66 20.64 30.52
C MET A 350 -8.10 20.42 31.97
N PRO A 351 -7.30 19.75 32.81
CA PRO A 351 -7.61 19.71 34.22
C PRO A 351 -7.76 21.16 34.66
N ASP A 352 -8.95 21.45 35.19
CA ASP A 352 -9.25 22.65 35.94
C ASP A 352 -8.19 22.77 37.04
N ASN A 353 -7.15 23.56 36.79
CA ASN A 353 -6.27 24.02 37.83
C ASN A 353 -7.08 25.01 38.66
N GLY A 354 -7.93 24.46 39.52
CA GLY A 354 -8.58 25.16 40.60
C GLY A 354 -7.52 25.65 41.57
N GLU A 355 -6.93 26.80 41.27
CA GLU A 355 -6.49 27.73 42.30
C GLU A 355 -7.54 28.83 42.36
N GLY A 356 -8.55 28.56 43.21
CA GLY A 356 -9.52 29.55 43.64
C GLY A 356 -8.79 30.73 44.28
N GLY A 357 -9.22 31.93 43.88
CA GLY A 357 -8.85 33.15 44.56
C GLY A 357 -9.26 33.12 46.03
N ASP A 358 -8.33 33.47 46.89
CA ASP A 358 -8.62 33.92 48.25
C ASP A 358 -8.48 35.45 48.25
N GLU A 359 -9.61 36.12 48.16
CA GLU A 359 -9.78 37.56 48.35
C GLU A 359 -10.08 37.79 49.84
N GLY A 360 -9.24 38.55 50.57
CA GLY A 360 -9.58 38.81 51.97
C GLY A 360 -8.60 39.58 52.86
N THR A 361 -8.36 40.86 52.57
CA THR A 361 -8.21 41.98 53.54
C THR A 361 -7.25 41.87 54.75
N ARG A 362 -6.25 42.76 54.84
CA ARG A 362 -6.10 43.73 55.96
C ARG A 362 -4.91 44.72 55.81
N THR A 363 -5.31 45.99 55.74
CA THR A 363 -4.82 47.17 56.51
C THR A 363 -3.58 47.96 56.11
N SER A 364 -3.80 49.26 56.25
CA SER A 364 -2.98 50.45 56.06
C SER A 364 -1.88 50.65 57.10
N ASP A 365 -1.03 51.62 56.74
CA ASP A 365 -0.26 52.54 57.59
C ASP A 365 1.21 52.22 57.90
N SER A 366 1.97 53.32 57.78
CA SER A 366 3.40 53.61 58.04
C SER A 366 4.45 53.22 57.00
#